data_AF-G8FSB7-F1
#
_entry.id   AF-G8FSB7-F1
#
_cell.length_a   1.000
_cell.length_b   1.000
_cell.length_c   1.000
_cell.angle_alpha   90.00
_cell.angle_beta   90.00
_cell.angle_gamma   90.00
#
_symmetry.space_group_name_H-M   'P 1'
#
loop_
_entity.id
_entity.type
_entity.pdbx_description
1 polymer ?
#
loop_
_entity_poly.entity_id
_entity_poly.type
_entity_poly.pdbx_seq_one_letter_code
_entity_poly.pdbx_strand_id
1 'polypeptide(L)' 'VAFFEFGGVMCVESVNREMWPLVDSIALWMTEYLNRHLHAWIQDNGGWDAFVELYGPSMRPLFDFSWLS' A
#
# COMPACT_ATOMS: atom_id res chain seq x y z
N VAL A 1 -3.94 -1.03 -2.68
CA VAL A 1 -3.60 0.39 -2.42
C VAL A 1 -3.69 0.74 -0.93
N ALA A 2 -4.87 0.70 -0.31
CA ALA A 2 -5.08 1.12 1.10
C ALA A 2 -4.12 0.49 2.14
N PHE A 3 -3.74 -0.78 1.99
CA PHE A 3 -2.77 -1.43 2.87
C PHE A 3 -1.40 -0.74 2.88
N PHE A 4 -0.92 -0.32 1.71
CA PHE A 4 0.35 0.40 1.58
C PHE A 4 0.28 1.80 2.19
N GLU A 5 -0.84 2.48 1.98
CA GLU A 5 -1.10 3.80 2.58
C GLU A 5 -1.15 3.73 4.10
N PHE A 6 -1.91 2.78 4.66
CA PHE A 6 -1.98 2.55 6.10
C PHE A 6 -0.60 2.28 6.70
N GLY A 7 0.18 1.38 6.10
CA GLY A 7 1.55 1.10 6.55
C GLY A 7 2.47 2.32 6.49
N GLY A 8 2.38 3.10 5.41
CA GLY A 8 3.14 4.35 5.27
C GLY A 8 2.80 5.38 6.36
N VAL A 9 1.51 5.58 6.64
CA VAL A 9 1.04 6.46 7.72
C VAL A 9 1.57 5.99 9.07
N MET A 10 1.53 4.68 9.34
CA MET A 10 2.06 4.11 10.59
C MET A 10 3.58 4.34 10.73
N CYS A 11 4.34 4.25 9.64
CA CYS A 11 5.78 4.55 9.64
C CYS A 11 6.05 6.03 9.95
N VAL A 12 5.32 6.95 9.28
CA VAL A 12 5.46 8.39 9.52
C VAL A 12 5.09 8.75 10.96
N GLU A 13 4.00 8.18 11.48
CA GLU A 13 3.57 8.42 12.85
C GLU A 13 4.56 7.86 13.87
N SER A 14 5.18 6.71 13.59
CA SER A 14 6.23 6.14 14.44
C SER A 14 7.46 7.04 14.52
N VAL A 15 7.84 7.64 13.39
CA VAL A 15 8.92 8.65 13.33
C VAL A 15 8.56 9.90 14.14
N ASN A 16 7.34 10.43 13.95
CA ASN A 16 6.87 11.62 14.67
C ASN A 16 6.83 11.43 16.19
N ARG A 17 6.67 10.20 16.67
CA ARG A 17 6.65 9.83 18.09
C ARG A 17 7.99 9.32 18.63
N GLU A 18 9.07 9.45 17.85
CA GLU A 18 10.42 8.97 18.21
C GLU A 18 10.50 7.45 18.45
N MET A 19 9.57 6.67 17.88
CA MET A 19 9.50 5.20 17.96
C MET A 19 10.16 4.54 16.74
N TRP A 20 11.35 5.01 16.36
CA TRP A 20 12.07 4.60 15.14
C TRP A 20 12.15 3.09 14.87
N PRO A 21 12.37 2.20 15.88
CA PRO A 21 12.44 0.75 15.64
C PRO A 21 11.14 0.12 15.11
N LEU A 22 10.00 0.80 15.24
CA LEU A 22 8.73 0.32 14.69
C LEU A 22 8.70 0.38 13.17
N VAL A 23 9.42 1.30 12.53
CA VAL A 23 9.42 1.44 11.06
C VAL A 23 9.90 0.14 10.40
N ASP A 24 11.02 -0.41 10.90
CA ASP A 24 11.56 -1.67 10.39
C ASP A 24 10.61 -2.84 10.64
N SER A 25 9.98 -2.86 11.82
CA SER A 25 9.00 -3.90 12.19
C SER A 25 7.76 -3.86 11.28
N ILE A 26 7.23 -2.66 11.00
CA ILE A 26 6.09 -2.46 10.11
C ILE A 26 6.44 -2.92 8.69
N ALA A 27 7.60 -2.51 8.16
CA ALA A 27 8.04 -2.91 6.83
C ALA A 27 8.19 -4.45 6.72
N LEU A 28 8.74 -5.08 7.76
CA LEU A 28 8.87 -6.54 7.84
C LEU A 28 7.49 -7.22 7.82
N TRP A 29 6.58 -6.82 8.70
CA TRP A 29 5.25 -7.42 8.79
C TRP A 29 4.45 -7.22 7.52
N MET A 30 4.54 -6.05 6.88
CA MET A 30 3.87 -5.81 5.61
C MET A 30 4.38 -6.72 4.51
N THR A 31 5.70 -6.91 4.44
CA THR A 31 6.34 -7.80 3.48
C THR A 31 5.96 -9.26 3.74
N GLU A 32 5.96 -9.71 5.00
CA GLU A 32 5.51 -11.05 5.36
C GLU A 32 4.04 -11.27 5.01
N TYR A 33 3.18 -10.29 5.27
CA TYR A 33 1.76 -10.38 4.96
C TYR A 33 1.52 -10.46 3.45
N LEU A 34 2.23 -9.65 2.67
CA LEU A 34 2.21 -9.70 1.22
C LEU A 34 2.60 -11.09 0.71
N ASN A 35 3.71 -11.64 1.21
CA ASN A 35 4.24 -12.92 0.75
C ASN A 35 3.38 -14.13 1.18
N ARG A 36 2.80 -14.09 2.38
CA ARG A 36 2.07 -15.24 2.93
C ARG A 36 0.59 -15.23 2.61
N HIS A 37 -0.04 -14.05 2.64
CA HIS A 37 -1.50 -13.95 2.58
C HIS A 37 -2.00 -13.35 1.26
N LEU A 38 -1.22 -12.47 0.62
CA LEU A 38 -1.65 -11.82 -0.61
C LEU A 38 -0.97 -12.37 -1.87
N HIS A 39 0.12 -13.12 -1.75
CA HIS A 39 0.91 -13.56 -2.90
C HIS A 39 0.07 -14.35 -3.91
N ALA A 40 -0.64 -15.40 -3.46
CA ALA A 40 -1.51 -16.19 -4.33
C ALA A 40 -2.61 -15.34 -4.95
N TRP A 41 -3.29 -14.51 -4.14
CA TRP A 41 -4.35 -13.62 -4.63
C TRP A 41 -3.84 -12.65 -5.69
N ILE A 42 -2.64 -12.08 -5.51
CA ILE A 42 -2.03 -11.18 -6.50
C ILE A 42 -1.79 -11.94 -7.82
N GLN A 43 -1.25 -13.15 -7.77
CA GLN A 43 -1.01 -13.96 -8.97
C GLN A 43 -2.32 -14.33 -9.67
N ASP A 44 -3.33 -14.77 -8.91
CA ASP A 44 -4.65 -15.14 -9.44
C ASP A 44 -5.37 -13.97 -10.12
N ASN A 45 -5.01 -12.72 -9.79
CA ASN A 45 -5.57 -11.50 -10.37
C ASN A 45 -4.66 -10.85 -11.44
N GLY A 46 -3.70 -11.60 -12.01
CA GLY A 46 -2.85 -11.10 -13.10
C GLY A 46 -1.55 -10.43 -12.65
N GLY A 47 -1.15 -10.63 -11.40
CA GLY A 47 0.12 -10.16 -10.88
C GLY A 47 0.18 -8.64 -10.63
N TRP A 48 1.41 -8.15 -10.42
CA TRP A 48 1.64 -6.71 -10.25
C TRP A 48 1.44 -5.92 -11.55
N ASP A 49 1.56 -6.56 -12.71
CA ASP A 49 1.33 -5.91 -14.00
C ASP A 49 -0.14 -5.45 -14.14
N ALA A 50 -1.10 -6.33 -13.82
CA ALA A 50 -2.53 -5.97 -13.77
C ALA A 50 -2.82 -4.88 -12.73
N PHE A 51 -2.12 -4.90 -11.59
CA PHE A 51 -2.22 -3.83 -10.60
C PHE A 51 -1.76 -2.48 -11.14
N VAL A 52 -0.65 -2.42 -11.89
CA VAL A 52 -0.14 -1.18 -12.51
C VAL A 52 -1.02 -0.73 -13.66
N GLU A 53 -1.57 -1.65 -14.45
CA GLU A 53 -2.52 -1.31 -15.51
C GLU A 53 -3.77 -0.63 -14.95
N LEU A 54 -4.31 -1.18 -13.87
CA LEU A 54 -5.49 -0.64 -13.21
C LEU A 54 -5.16 0.66 -12.47
N TYR A 55 -4.20 0.67 -11.55
CA TYR A 55 -3.98 1.80 -10.62
C TYR A 55 -2.83 2.73 -10.99
N GLY A 56 -2.15 2.48 -12.11
CA GLY A 56 -1.02 3.29 -12.57
C GLY A 56 -1.43 4.67 -13.12
N PRO A 57 -0.45 5.50 -13.51
CA PRO A 57 -0.67 6.89 -13.92
C PRO A 57 -1.59 7.06 -15.15
N SER A 58 -1.76 6.00 -15.94
CA SER A 58 -2.67 5.93 -17.09
C SER A 58 -4.14 5.77 -16.70
N MET A 59 -4.45 5.47 -15.43
CA MET A 59 -5.81 5.52 -14.92
C MET A 59 -6.25 7.00 -14.89
N ARG A 60 -7.24 7.34 -15.73
CA ARG A 60 -8.06 8.54 -15.47
C ARG A 60 -8.55 8.43 -14.02
N PRO A 61 -8.50 9.50 -13.21
CA PRO A 61 -8.90 9.39 -11.81
C PRO A 61 -10.32 8.82 -11.74
N LEU A 62 -10.48 7.63 -11.17
CA LEU A 62 -11.81 7.05 -10.90
C LEU A 62 -12.56 7.87 -9.85
N PHE A 63 -11.84 8.66 -9.07
CA PHE A 63 -12.40 9.60 -8.10
C PHE A 63 -11.97 11.02 -8.48
N ASP A 64 -12.89 11.74 -9.08
CA ASP A 64 -12.83 13.20 -9.15
C ASP A 64 -13.28 13.76 -7.79
N PHE A 65 -12.37 14.42 -7.09
CA PHE A 65 -12.65 15.10 -5.82
C PHE A 65 -13.09 16.55 -6.03
N SER A 66 -13.53 16.94 -7.23
CA SER A 66 -14.11 18.26 -7.52
C SER A 66 -15.27 18.65 -6.60
N TRP A 67 -15.92 17.67 -5.94
CA TRP A 67 -16.95 17.90 -4.93
C TRP A 67 -16.43 18.38 -3.56
N LEU A 68 -15.11 18.35 -3.33
CA LEU A 68 -14.45 18.90 -2.14
C LEU A 68 -14.01 20.36 -2.31
N SER A 69 -14.36 21.03 -3.43
CA SER A 69 -14.17 22.47 -3.67
C SER A 69 -15.52 23.20 -3.71
#